data_AF-A0A561PCF9-F1
#
_entry.id   AF-A0A561PCF9-F1
#
_cell.length_a   1.000
_cell.length_b   1.000
_cell.length_c   1.000
_cell.angle_alpha   90.00
_cell.angle_beta   90.00
_cell.angle_gamma   90.00
#
_symmetry.space_group_name_H-M   'P 1'
#
loop_
_entity.id
_entity.type
_entity.pdbx_description
1 polymer ?
#
loop_
_entity_poly.entity_id
_entity_poly.type
_entity_poly.pdbx_seq_one_letter_code
_entity_poly.pdbx_strand_id
1 'polypeptide(L)'
;MKRIPLQTRPMLHVLEIVLFAGLLFMVIYHFFYGSNGPREKQRAATLVWIAPDTATIPPTADGDLIRYGRELIVHTAVYLGPHGSVASISNGMNCQNCHLRAGTQPFGNNYGSTASTYPKYRARSGGMESVEKRVNDCFIRSLNGQALDPDSRELKAIVAYIHWLGKDIPKGHRPPGSGIRDLPYLARGADTAAGRKVFQQKCQRCHGTNGGGMMRPDDAEFLYPPLWGAKSYNTGAGIYRLSRFAGYVKYNMPFGTNYSNIQLSDEEAWDVAAFVNSQPRPVKAFPADWPDIGSKPPDHPFGPFTDTFPVSQHKYGPFNPIVLAHQGRSRFK
;
A
#
# COMPACT_ATOMS: atom_id res chain seq x y z
N MET A 1 46.94 -46.93 -72.26
CA MET A 1 46.33 -46.95 -70.90
C MET A 1 47.43 -46.82 -69.85
N LYS A 2 47.55 -45.68 -69.17
CA LYS A 2 48.14 -45.54 -67.83
C LYS A 2 47.70 -44.19 -67.24
N ARG A 3 47.27 -44.25 -65.98
CA ARG A 3 46.45 -43.29 -65.24
C ARG A 3 47.27 -42.05 -64.85
N ILE A 4 46.67 -40.86 -64.95
CA ILE A 4 47.09 -39.66 -64.20
C ILE A 4 46.23 -39.62 -62.92
N PRO A 5 46.80 -39.38 -61.73
CA PRO A 5 46.11 -39.60 -60.47
C PRO A 5 45.20 -38.42 -60.09
N LEU A 6 44.04 -38.72 -59.51
CA LEU A 6 43.23 -37.77 -58.75
C LEU A 6 44.02 -37.36 -57.50
N GLN A 7 44.58 -36.17 -57.51
CA GLN A 7 45.18 -35.57 -56.32
C GLN A 7 44.09 -34.81 -55.54
N THR A 8 43.59 -35.51 -54.53
CA THR A 8 43.04 -35.02 -53.24
C THR A 8 42.80 -33.52 -53.10
N ARG A 9 41.54 -33.12 -52.87
CA ARG A 9 41.14 -31.83 -52.28
C ARG A 9 40.89 -32.01 -50.77
N PRO A 10 41.90 -32.05 -49.89
CA PRO A 10 41.66 -32.15 -48.45
C PRO A 10 41.24 -30.80 -47.83
N MET A 11 41.57 -29.67 -48.48
CA MET A 11 41.35 -28.35 -47.88
C MET A 11 39.90 -27.88 -47.88
N LEU A 12 39.06 -28.32 -48.82
CA LEU A 12 37.67 -27.85 -48.89
C LEU A 12 36.82 -28.47 -47.77
N HIS A 13 37.02 -29.75 -47.46
CA HIS A 13 36.28 -30.43 -46.39
C HIS A 13 36.71 -30.00 -44.98
N VAL A 14 37.99 -29.66 -44.78
CA VAL A 14 38.45 -29.14 -43.48
C VAL A 14 37.83 -27.78 -43.18
N LEU A 15 37.67 -26.93 -44.20
CA LEU A 15 37.05 -25.61 -44.04
C LEU A 15 35.55 -25.73 -43.71
N GLU A 16 34.82 -26.65 -44.35
CA GLU A 16 33.41 -26.91 -44.06
C GLU A 16 33.18 -27.46 -42.65
N ILE A 17 34.05 -28.37 -42.19
CA ILE A 17 33.96 -28.96 -40.83
C ILE A 17 34.26 -27.90 -39.76
N VAL A 18 35.25 -27.03 -39.97
CA VAL A 18 35.58 -25.95 -39.03
C VAL A 18 34.47 -24.91 -38.95
N LEU A 19 33.83 -24.56 -40.08
CA LEU A 19 32.69 -23.65 -40.10
C LEU A 19 31.46 -24.24 -39.40
N PHE A 20 31.17 -25.52 -39.60
CA PHE A 20 30.07 -26.21 -38.90
C PHE A 20 30.33 -26.35 -37.40
N ALA A 21 31.55 -26.69 -37.00
CA ALA A 21 31.92 -26.80 -35.58
C ALA A 21 31.86 -25.42 -34.88
N GLY A 22 32.29 -24.35 -35.55
CA GLY A 22 32.19 -22.99 -35.04
C GLY A 22 30.75 -22.50 -34.88
N LEU A 23 29.88 -22.80 -35.84
CA LEU A 23 28.45 -22.47 -35.77
C LEU A 23 27.75 -23.25 -34.64
N LEU A 24 28.05 -24.54 -34.51
CA LEU A 24 27.51 -25.39 -33.44
C LEU A 24 27.97 -24.92 -32.06
N PHE A 25 29.25 -24.54 -31.92
CA PHE A 25 29.78 -23.96 -30.68
C PHE A 25 29.12 -22.63 -30.36
N MET A 26 28.87 -21.74 -31.33
CA MET A 26 28.15 -20.49 -31.11
C MET A 26 26.71 -20.72 -30.64
N VAL A 27 25.99 -21.67 -31.24
CA VAL A 27 24.62 -22.01 -30.86
C VAL A 27 24.58 -22.60 -29.45
N ILE A 28 25.46 -23.55 -29.14
CA ILE A 28 25.59 -24.15 -27.80
C ILE A 28 25.99 -23.07 -26.78
N TYR A 29 26.95 -22.22 -27.10
CA TYR A 29 27.37 -21.11 -26.24
C TYR A 29 26.23 -20.12 -26.00
N HIS A 30 25.43 -19.77 -27.01
CA HIS A 30 24.24 -18.93 -26.79
C HIS A 30 23.12 -19.65 -26.03
N PHE A 31 22.97 -20.96 -26.19
CA PHE A 31 21.97 -21.74 -25.47
C PHE A 31 22.32 -21.92 -23.98
N PHE A 32 23.60 -22.09 -23.65
CA PHE A 32 24.08 -22.29 -22.27
C PHE A 32 24.54 -21.00 -21.57
N TYR A 33 25.06 -20.01 -22.31
CA TYR A 33 25.63 -18.75 -21.77
C TYR A 33 24.99 -17.48 -22.32
N GLY A 34 24.00 -17.57 -23.23
CA GLY A 34 23.17 -16.44 -23.63
C GLY A 34 22.32 -15.97 -22.46
N SER A 35 22.81 -14.95 -21.76
CA SER A 35 22.19 -14.41 -20.56
C SER A 35 20.77 -13.90 -20.85
N ASN A 36 19.76 -14.66 -20.44
CA ASN A 36 18.40 -14.12 -20.23
C ASN A 36 18.33 -13.10 -19.07
N GLY A 37 19.45 -12.91 -18.35
CA GLY A 37 19.58 -12.12 -17.12
C GLY A 37 19.13 -10.66 -17.16
N PRO A 38 19.34 -9.86 -18.23
CA PRO A 38 18.90 -8.47 -18.24
C PRO A 38 17.40 -8.31 -18.58
N ARG A 39 16.92 -9.03 -19.61
CA ARG A 39 15.55 -8.89 -20.12
C ARG A 39 14.51 -9.47 -19.16
N GLU A 40 14.82 -10.55 -18.46
CA GLU A 40 13.94 -11.18 -17.49
C GLU A 40 13.83 -10.37 -16.19
N LYS A 41 14.96 -9.82 -15.69
CA LYS A 41 14.97 -8.86 -14.57
C LYS A 41 14.22 -7.57 -14.89
N GLN A 42 14.28 -7.10 -16.14
CA GLN A 42 13.55 -5.90 -16.57
C GLN A 42 12.05 -6.16 -16.80
N ARG A 43 11.67 -7.38 -17.20
CA ARG A 43 10.25 -7.83 -17.27
C ARG A 43 9.60 -7.93 -15.89
N ALA A 44 10.34 -8.38 -14.88
CA ALA A 44 9.86 -8.43 -13.49
C ALA A 44 9.57 -7.02 -12.92
N ALA A 45 10.28 -5.98 -13.39
CA ALA A 45 10.10 -4.61 -12.91
C ALA A 45 8.84 -3.90 -13.46
N THR A 46 8.12 -4.49 -14.42
CA THR A 46 6.95 -3.86 -15.08
C THR A 46 5.61 -4.48 -14.69
N LEU A 47 5.60 -5.58 -13.94
CA LEU A 47 4.36 -6.23 -13.50
C LEU A 47 3.91 -5.66 -12.15
N VAL A 48 2.61 -5.42 -12.03
CA VAL A 48 1.97 -5.09 -10.75
C VAL A 48 2.29 -6.19 -9.74
N TRP A 49 2.66 -5.80 -8.52
CA TRP A 49 2.99 -6.72 -7.44
C TRP A 49 1.86 -7.72 -7.20
N ILE A 50 2.24 -8.99 -7.07
CA ILE A 50 1.36 -10.12 -6.73
C ILE A 50 1.83 -10.64 -5.38
N ALA A 51 0.90 -10.79 -4.44
CA ALA A 51 1.22 -11.36 -3.14
C ALA A 51 1.57 -12.85 -3.25
N PRO A 52 2.50 -13.36 -2.42
CA PRO A 52 2.73 -14.80 -2.32
C PRO A 52 1.44 -15.55 -1.94
N ASP A 53 1.24 -16.74 -2.48
CA ASP A 53 0.10 -17.60 -2.11
C ASP A 53 0.25 -18.06 -0.66
N THR A 54 -0.79 -17.85 0.15
CA THR A 54 -0.82 -18.26 1.56
C THR A 54 -0.67 -19.76 1.76
N ALA A 55 -0.97 -20.59 0.75
CA ALA A 55 -0.68 -22.03 0.78
C ALA A 55 0.84 -22.33 0.84
N THR A 56 1.69 -21.36 0.46
CA THR A 56 3.15 -21.49 0.50
C THR A 56 3.77 -21.09 1.85
N ILE A 57 2.95 -20.72 2.85
CA ILE A 57 3.45 -20.52 4.21
C ILE A 57 3.99 -21.86 4.73
N PRO A 58 5.25 -21.96 5.21
CA PRO A 58 5.81 -23.22 5.68
C PRO A 58 5.01 -23.83 6.84
N PRO A 59 4.92 -25.17 6.98
CA PRO A 59 4.31 -25.81 8.14
C PRO A 59 5.33 -25.90 9.29
N THR A 60 5.79 -24.75 9.77
CA THR A 60 6.77 -24.62 10.86
C THR A 60 6.25 -23.65 11.92
N ALA A 61 6.90 -23.58 13.08
CA ALA A 61 6.56 -22.61 14.12
C ALA A 61 6.56 -21.15 13.61
N ASP A 62 7.54 -20.79 12.76
CA ASP A 62 7.57 -19.48 12.10
C ASP A 62 6.39 -19.30 11.13
N GLY A 63 6.03 -20.36 10.40
CA GLY A 63 4.85 -20.36 9.55
C GLY A 63 3.55 -20.17 10.32
N ASP A 64 3.43 -20.77 11.50
CA ASP A 64 2.26 -20.60 12.37
C ASP A 64 2.17 -19.18 12.92
N LEU A 65 3.31 -18.56 13.21
CA LEU A 65 3.38 -17.14 13.57
C LEU A 65 2.92 -16.24 12.41
N ILE A 66 3.31 -16.55 11.17
CA ILE A 66 2.85 -15.84 9.96
C ILE A 66 1.34 -16.02 9.76
N ARG A 67 0.80 -17.24 9.92
CA ARG A 67 -0.64 -17.50 9.84
C ARG A 67 -1.40 -16.71 10.90
N TYR A 68 -0.89 -16.72 12.13
CA TYR A 68 -1.50 -15.93 13.21
C TYR A 68 -1.48 -14.43 12.94
N GLY A 69 -0.38 -13.90 12.37
CA GLY A 69 -0.29 -12.51 11.95
C GLY A 69 -1.33 -12.13 10.90
N ARG A 70 -1.56 -13.02 9.93
CA ARG A 70 -2.64 -12.85 8.95
C ARG A 70 -4.00 -12.83 9.62
N GLU A 71 -4.27 -13.76 10.54
CA GLU A 71 -5.54 -13.81 11.28
C GLU A 71 -5.77 -12.53 12.08
N LEU A 72 -4.75 -11.99 12.75
CA LEU A 72 -4.83 -10.70 13.44
C LEU A 72 -5.13 -9.52 12.51
N ILE A 73 -4.68 -9.56 11.26
CA ILE A 73 -4.98 -8.51 10.27
C ILE A 73 -6.42 -8.63 9.75
N VAL A 74 -6.89 -9.86 9.53
CA VAL A 74 -8.24 -10.14 9.02
C VAL A 74 -9.28 -9.86 10.11
N HIS A 75 -9.03 -10.35 11.31
CA HIS A 75 -9.98 -10.38 12.44
C HIS A 75 -9.46 -9.64 13.66
N THR A 76 -8.80 -8.48 13.46
CA THR A 76 -8.22 -7.67 14.54
C THR A 76 -9.18 -7.45 15.70
N ALA A 77 -10.45 -7.16 15.44
CA ALA A 77 -11.46 -6.90 16.46
C ALA A 77 -11.79 -8.13 17.31
N VAL A 78 -11.77 -9.34 16.73
CA VAL A 78 -12.00 -10.60 17.44
C VAL A 78 -10.93 -10.86 18.49
N TYR A 79 -9.70 -10.42 18.25
CA TYR A 79 -8.58 -10.61 19.19
C TYR A 79 -8.33 -9.38 20.07
N LEU A 80 -8.42 -8.18 19.50
CA LEU A 80 -7.91 -6.92 20.04
C LEU A 80 -8.96 -5.80 20.09
N GLY A 81 -10.21 -6.09 19.70
CA GLY A 81 -11.34 -5.15 19.72
C GLY A 81 -12.00 -5.05 21.10
N PRO A 82 -13.14 -4.36 21.23
CA PRO A 82 -13.81 -4.16 22.53
C PRO A 82 -14.11 -5.47 23.27
N HIS A 83 -14.45 -6.52 22.53
CA HIS A 83 -14.71 -7.88 23.02
C HIS A 83 -13.58 -8.87 22.66
N GLY A 84 -12.36 -8.36 22.48
CA GLY A 84 -11.22 -9.12 22.01
C GLY A 84 -10.81 -10.24 22.97
N SER A 85 -10.53 -11.42 22.42
CA SER A 85 -10.09 -12.60 23.19
C SER A 85 -8.68 -12.48 23.79
N VAL A 86 -7.85 -11.56 23.28
CA VAL A 86 -6.49 -11.29 23.78
C VAL A 86 -6.44 -10.01 24.59
N ALA A 87 -7.02 -8.91 24.07
CA ALA A 87 -7.06 -7.63 24.77
C ALA A 87 -8.18 -6.72 24.24
N SER A 88 -8.64 -5.76 25.07
CA SER A 88 -9.63 -4.76 24.67
C SER A 88 -8.99 -3.40 24.38
N ILE A 89 -8.27 -3.29 23.26
CA ILE A 89 -7.39 -2.13 22.98
C ILE A 89 -7.71 -1.33 21.70
N SER A 90 -8.73 -1.71 20.92
CA SER A 90 -9.02 -1.11 19.60
C SER A 90 -10.51 -0.87 19.33
N ASN A 91 -10.85 -0.16 18.25
CA ASN A 91 -12.20 0.37 17.94
C ASN A 91 -13.15 -0.57 17.15
N GLY A 92 -12.99 -1.90 17.27
CA GLY A 92 -13.89 -2.89 16.67
C GLY A 92 -13.74 -3.04 15.15
N MET A 93 -12.90 -2.23 14.52
CA MET A 93 -12.46 -2.41 13.13
C MET A 93 -11.29 -3.38 13.02
N ASN A 94 -11.11 -3.89 11.80
CA ASN A 94 -10.02 -4.76 11.41
C ASN A 94 -8.99 -4.03 10.55
N CYS A 95 -7.71 -4.41 10.63
CA CYS A 95 -6.68 -3.87 9.74
C CYS A 95 -7.09 -4.05 8.26
N GLN A 96 -7.71 -5.18 7.93
CA GLN A 96 -8.17 -5.47 6.57
C GLN A 96 -9.26 -4.53 6.04
N ASN A 97 -9.94 -3.77 6.90
CA ASN A 97 -10.92 -2.78 6.46
C ASN A 97 -10.27 -1.62 5.68
N CYS A 98 -8.96 -1.40 5.86
CA CYS A 98 -8.18 -0.45 5.07
C CYS A 98 -7.04 -1.12 4.28
N HIS A 99 -6.61 -2.32 4.67
CA HIS A 99 -5.58 -3.10 4.00
C HIS A 99 -6.25 -4.32 3.33
N LEU A 100 -6.87 -4.09 2.17
CA LEU A 100 -7.81 -5.05 1.59
C LEU A 100 -7.17 -6.42 1.33
N ARG A 101 -7.97 -7.47 1.56
CA ARG A 101 -7.56 -8.88 1.42
C ARG A 101 -6.30 -9.20 2.25
N ALA A 102 -6.34 -8.86 3.53
CA ALA A 102 -5.18 -8.95 4.43
C ALA A 102 -3.92 -8.21 3.91
N GLY A 103 -4.12 -7.12 3.16
CA GLY A 103 -3.03 -6.32 2.58
C GLY A 103 -2.35 -6.97 1.38
N THR A 104 -3.10 -7.75 0.58
CA THR A 104 -2.62 -8.34 -0.68
C THR A 104 -3.18 -7.66 -1.93
N GLN A 105 -4.22 -6.82 -1.79
CA GLN A 105 -4.85 -6.14 -2.93
C GLN A 105 -3.94 -5.03 -3.51
N PRO A 106 -3.58 -5.06 -4.81
CA PRO A 106 -2.87 -3.96 -5.45
C PRO A 106 -3.64 -2.64 -5.33
N PHE A 107 -2.93 -1.58 -4.96
CA PHE A 107 -3.47 -0.25 -4.64
C PHE A 107 -4.50 -0.18 -3.48
N GLY A 108 -4.83 -1.31 -2.87
CA GLY A 108 -5.67 -1.46 -1.68
C GLY A 108 -4.92 -1.30 -0.37
N ASN A 109 -3.95 -0.38 -0.35
CA ASN A 109 -3.04 -0.15 0.78
C ASN A 109 -2.29 -1.43 1.19
N ASN A 110 -1.91 -2.28 0.23
CA ASN A 110 -1.21 -3.53 0.53
C ASN A 110 0.14 -3.34 1.26
N TYR A 111 0.64 -4.45 1.80
CA TYR A 111 1.89 -4.48 2.55
C TYR A 111 3.13 -4.79 1.70
N GLY A 112 3.00 -5.07 0.40
CA GLY A 112 4.08 -5.62 -0.43
C GLY A 112 5.42 -4.89 -0.26
N SER A 113 5.44 -3.57 -0.39
CA SER A 113 6.68 -2.79 -0.24
C SER A 113 7.20 -2.60 1.19
N THR A 114 6.51 -3.09 2.22
CA THR A 114 6.83 -2.73 3.62
C THR A 114 8.15 -3.37 4.06
N ALA A 115 8.32 -4.68 3.84
CA ALA A 115 9.53 -5.39 4.21
C ALA A 115 10.80 -4.82 3.53
N SER A 116 10.68 -4.46 2.24
CA SER A 116 11.80 -3.95 1.45
C SER A 116 12.18 -2.51 1.80
N THR A 117 11.22 -1.70 2.27
CA THR A 117 11.44 -0.25 2.48
C THR A 117 11.67 0.16 3.93
N TYR A 118 11.41 -0.70 4.93
CA TYR A 118 11.64 -0.41 6.35
C TYR A 118 12.95 -1.03 6.86
N PRO A 119 13.67 -0.41 7.83
CA PRO A 119 13.32 0.83 8.51
C PRO A 119 13.37 2.04 7.58
N LYS A 120 12.51 3.02 7.83
CA LYS A 120 12.30 4.16 6.92
C LYS A 120 12.23 5.47 7.68
N TYR A 121 12.86 6.52 7.15
CA TYR A 121 12.68 7.88 7.67
C TYR A 121 11.27 8.38 7.39
N ARG A 122 10.61 8.95 8.42
CA ARG A 122 9.23 9.41 8.34
C ARG A 122 9.15 10.82 8.89
N ALA A 123 8.85 11.76 8.00
CA ALA A 123 8.68 13.19 8.33
C ALA A 123 7.73 13.43 9.52
N ARG A 124 6.68 12.60 9.65
CA ARG A 124 5.73 12.69 10.77
C ARG A 124 6.43 12.50 12.12
N SER A 125 7.32 11.54 12.30
CA SER A 125 8.05 11.35 13.57
C SER A 125 9.38 12.07 13.61
N GLY A 126 9.86 12.60 12.48
CA GLY A 126 11.19 13.18 12.36
C GLY A 126 12.33 12.18 12.53
N GLY A 127 12.06 10.88 12.35
CA GLY A 127 13.04 9.84 12.62
C GLY A 127 12.87 8.58 11.78
N MET A 128 13.78 7.62 11.99
CA MET A 128 13.70 6.28 11.42
C MET A 128 12.64 5.47 12.16
N GLU A 129 11.70 4.89 11.42
CA GLU A 129 10.66 4.02 11.97
C GLU A 129 10.90 2.57 11.55
N SER A 130 10.66 1.65 12.48
CA SER A 130 10.59 0.21 12.22
C SER A 130 9.18 -0.22 11.77
N VAL A 131 9.01 -1.48 11.38
CA VAL A 131 7.70 -2.02 11.01
C VAL A 131 6.79 -2.12 12.24
N GLU A 132 7.34 -2.51 13.38
CA GLU A 132 6.68 -2.59 14.69
C GLU A 132 6.08 -1.23 15.08
N LYS A 133 6.89 -0.15 15.00
CA LYS A 133 6.41 1.20 15.27
C LYS A 133 5.27 1.57 14.31
N ARG A 134 5.40 1.24 13.03
CA ARG A 134 4.38 1.54 12.02
C ARG A 134 3.07 0.81 12.29
N VAL A 135 3.11 -0.42 12.79
CA VAL A 135 1.96 -1.21 13.24
C VAL A 135 1.33 -0.54 14.46
N ASN A 136 2.10 -0.19 15.49
CA ASN A 136 1.59 0.48 16.68
C ASN A 136 0.98 1.87 16.39
N ASP A 137 1.56 2.65 15.47
CA ASP A 137 0.95 3.88 14.98
C ASP A 137 -0.41 3.62 14.32
N CYS A 138 -0.60 2.47 13.68
CA CYS A 138 -1.90 2.08 13.12
C CYS A 138 -2.93 1.82 14.22
N PHE A 139 -2.57 1.08 15.27
CA PHE A 139 -3.44 0.84 16.42
C PHE A 139 -3.92 2.15 17.06
N ILE A 140 -2.98 3.04 17.35
CA ILE A 140 -3.28 4.29 18.08
C ILE A 140 -4.12 5.26 17.24
N ARG A 141 -4.01 5.20 15.91
CA ARG A 141 -4.60 6.20 14.98
C ARG A 141 -5.78 5.63 14.20
N SER A 142 -5.53 4.61 13.38
CA SER A 142 -6.55 3.99 12.55
C SER A 142 -7.57 3.21 13.39
N LEU A 143 -7.10 2.51 14.42
CA LEU A 143 -7.97 1.75 15.31
C LEU A 143 -8.33 2.48 16.61
N ASN A 144 -8.02 3.78 16.68
CA ASN A 144 -8.28 4.66 17.83
C ASN A 144 -7.96 4.03 19.20
N GLY A 145 -6.89 3.23 19.24
CA GLY A 145 -6.60 2.34 20.34
C GLY A 145 -5.32 2.67 21.11
N GLN A 146 -4.74 1.63 21.68
CA GLN A 146 -3.45 1.63 22.38
C GLN A 146 -2.42 0.80 21.61
N ALA A 147 -1.13 1.09 21.84
CA ALA A 147 -0.06 0.29 21.26
C ALA A 147 -0.08 -1.14 21.81
N LEU A 148 0.33 -2.10 20.99
CA LEU A 148 0.73 -3.42 21.46
C LEU A 148 2.08 -3.32 22.18
N ASP A 149 2.26 -4.19 23.17
CA ASP A 149 3.55 -4.40 23.81
C ASP A 149 4.60 -4.79 22.74
N PRO A 150 5.78 -4.13 22.69
CA PRO A 150 6.87 -4.49 21.78
C PRO A 150 7.25 -5.97 21.78
N ASP A 151 7.08 -6.64 22.92
CA ASP A 151 7.41 -8.05 23.11
C ASP A 151 6.21 -9.01 22.93
N SER A 152 5.01 -8.48 22.71
CA SER A 152 3.80 -9.29 22.50
C SER A 152 3.94 -10.24 21.31
N ARG A 153 3.32 -11.42 21.46
CA ARG A 153 3.21 -12.40 20.38
C ARG A 153 2.43 -11.81 19.20
N GLU A 154 1.44 -10.98 19.46
CA GLU A 154 0.54 -10.38 18.47
C GLU A 154 1.29 -9.41 17.56
N LEU A 155 2.13 -8.53 18.13
CA LEU A 155 2.94 -7.62 17.33
C LEU A 155 3.96 -8.39 16.49
N LYS A 156 4.67 -9.36 17.10
CA LYS A 156 5.62 -10.24 16.41
C LYS A 156 4.96 -11.00 15.25
N ALA A 157 3.73 -11.48 15.44
CA ALA A 157 2.96 -12.18 14.43
C ALA A 157 2.56 -11.28 13.25
N ILE A 158 1.98 -10.10 13.52
CA ILE A 158 1.61 -9.12 12.48
C ILE A 158 2.84 -8.74 11.65
N VAL A 159 3.97 -8.49 12.31
CA VAL A 159 5.23 -8.12 11.67
C VAL A 159 5.77 -9.28 10.82
N ALA A 160 5.76 -10.52 11.34
CA ALA A 160 6.18 -11.70 10.60
C ALA A 160 5.38 -11.89 9.30
N TYR A 161 4.06 -11.69 9.35
CA TYR A 161 3.21 -11.75 8.15
C TYR A 161 3.53 -10.64 7.14
N ILE A 162 3.70 -9.40 7.61
CA ILE A 162 4.08 -8.27 6.74
C ILE A 162 5.44 -8.51 6.06
N HIS A 163 6.40 -9.07 6.80
CA HIS A 163 7.70 -9.45 6.23
C HIS A 163 7.58 -10.56 5.20
N TRP A 164 6.80 -11.60 5.50
CA TRP A 164 6.56 -12.71 4.57
C TRP A 164 5.93 -12.26 3.26
N LEU A 165 4.95 -11.33 3.30
CA LEU A 165 4.33 -10.77 2.08
C LEU A 165 5.34 -10.07 1.15
N GLY A 166 6.39 -9.49 1.70
CA GLY A 166 7.40 -8.74 0.96
C GLY A 166 8.73 -9.47 0.75
N LYS A 167 8.80 -10.77 1.08
CA LYS A 167 10.06 -11.54 1.16
C LYS A 167 10.88 -11.56 -0.15
N ASP A 168 10.19 -11.54 -1.29
CA ASP A 168 10.81 -11.65 -2.62
C ASP A 168 11.08 -10.27 -3.26
N ILE A 169 10.80 -9.17 -2.54
CA ILE A 169 11.05 -7.81 -3.05
C ILE A 169 12.45 -7.36 -2.61
N PRO A 170 13.34 -7.01 -3.54
CA PRO A 170 14.68 -6.55 -3.21
C PRO A 170 14.67 -5.34 -2.27
N LYS A 171 15.66 -5.27 -1.37
CA LYS A 171 15.79 -4.15 -0.43
C LYS A 171 15.79 -2.80 -1.16
N GLY A 172 15.09 -1.81 -0.60
CA GLY A 172 14.98 -0.47 -1.17
C GLY A 172 14.02 -0.36 -2.36
N HIS A 173 13.49 -1.47 -2.88
CA HIS A 173 12.59 -1.45 -4.04
C HIS A 173 11.13 -1.37 -3.61
N ARG A 174 10.34 -0.60 -4.36
CA ARG A 174 8.89 -0.51 -4.21
C ARG A 174 8.23 -0.98 -5.50
N PRO A 175 7.63 -2.18 -5.54
CA PRO A 175 7.06 -2.69 -6.77
C PRO A 175 5.78 -1.93 -7.16
N PRO A 176 5.44 -1.85 -8.47
CA PRO A 176 4.19 -1.28 -8.94
C PRO A 176 2.98 -1.92 -8.23
N GLY A 177 1.92 -1.16 -7.98
CA GLY A 177 0.77 -1.66 -7.20
C GLY A 177 0.89 -1.47 -5.68
N SER A 178 2.06 -1.10 -5.15
CA SER A 178 2.26 -0.99 -3.70
C SER A 178 1.56 0.19 -3.05
N GLY A 179 0.91 -0.05 -1.90
CA GLY A 179 0.28 0.99 -1.08
C GLY A 179 -1.01 1.53 -1.70
N ILE A 180 -1.21 2.86 -1.66
CA ILE A 180 -2.33 3.54 -2.33
C ILE A 180 -1.75 4.48 -3.38
N ARG A 181 -2.36 4.48 -4.58
CA ARG A 181 -2.02 5.36 -5.70
C ARG A 181 -2.52 6.77 -5.45
N ASP A 182 -1.67 7.75 -5.73
CA ASP A 182 -2.03 9.16 -5.65
C ASP A 182 -2.85 9.58 -6.87
N LEU A 183 -3.79 10.50 -6.67
CA LEU A 183 -4.59 11.11 -7.73
C LEU A 183 -4.03 12.48 -8.10
N PRO A 184 -4.26 12.95 -9.33
CA PRO A 184 -4.09 14.36 -9.67
C PRO A 184 -4.87 15.25 -8.69
N TYR A 185 -4.27 16.37 -8.30
CA TYR A 185 -4.98 17.37 -7.50
C TYR A 185 -6.03 18.07 -8.35
N LEU A 186 -7.19 18.31 -7.75
CA LEU A 186 -8.24 19.11 -8.37
C LEU A 186 -7.79 20.57 -8.53
N ALA A 187 -8.25 21.21 -9.60
CA ALA A 187 -8.11 22.66 -9.81
C ALA A 187 -9.00 23.49 -8.85
N ARG A 188 -9.96 22.84 -8.19
CA ARG A 188 -10.86 23.40 -7.17
C ARG A 188 -10.67 22.69 -5.83
N GLY A 189 -11.31 23.21 -4.79
CA GLY A 189 -11.52 22.44 -3.57
C GLY A 189 -12.48 21.27 -3.80
N ALA A 190 -12.29 20.19 -3.05
CA ALA A 190 -13.23 19.07 -3.00
C ALA A 190 -14.54 19.52 -2.35
N ASP A 191 -15.66 19.13 -2.97
CA ASP A 191 -17.00 19.57 -2.60
C ASP A 191 -17.70 18.51 -1.76
N THR A 192 -17.92 18.83 -0.48
CA THR A 192 -18.61 17.92 0.45
C THR A 192 -20.09 17.68 0.11
N ALA A 193 -20.76 18.62 -0.56
CA ALA A 193 -22.15 18.46 -0.98
C ALA A 193 -22.26 17.53 -2.20
N ALA A 194 -21.36 17.66 -3.17
CA ALA A 194 -21.22 16.68 -4.26
C ALA A 194 -20.85 15.29 -3.71
N GLY A 195 -19.90 15.25 -2.76
CA GLY A 195 -19.49 14.02 -2.09
C GLY A 195 -20.61 13.30 -1.35
N ARG A 196 -21.53 14.05 -0.72
CA ARG A 196 -22.73 13.49 -0.09
C ARG A 196 -23.60 12.74 -1.11
N LYS A 197 -23.77 13.28 -2.31
CA LYS A 197 -24.55 12.62 -3.38
C LYS A 197 -23.90 11.31 -3.80
N VAL A 198 -22.57 11.31 -4.01
CA VAL A 198 -21.80 10.10 -4.31
C VAL A 198 -21.97 9.06 -3.18
N PHE A 199 -21.86 9.48 -1.92
CA PHE A 199 -22.04 8.59 -0.77
C PHE A 199 -23.43 7.94 -0.76
N GLN A 200 -24.48 8.73 -0.96
CA GLN A 200 -25.87 8.24 -0.97
C GLN A 200 -26.13 7.26 -2.11
N GLN A 201 -25.56 7.51 -3.28
CA GLN A 201 -25.76 6.68 -4.47
C GLN A 201 -24.93 5.40 -4.44
N LYS A 202 -23.69 5.47 -3.95
CA LYS A 202 -22.67 4.42 -4.19
C LYS A 202 -22.11 3.77 -2.91
N CYS A 203 -22.30 4.36 -1.73
CA CYS A 203 -21.60 3.93 -0.51
C CYS A 203 -22.53 3.51 0.64
N GLN A 204 -23.64 4.24 0.85
CA GLN A 204 -24.48 4.07 2.04
C GLN A 204 -25.14 2.69 2.17
N ARG A 205 -25.30 1.97 1.05
CA ARG A 205 -25.86 0.61 1.06
C ARG A 205 -25.04 -0.35 1.93
N CYS A 206 -23.72 -0.16 1.99
CA CYS A 206 -22.82 -0.98 2.82
C CYS A 206 -22.46 -0.26 4.12
N HIS A 207 -22.11 1.02 4.05
CA HIS A 207 -21.61 1.77 5.21
C HIS A 207 -22.71 2.40 6.09
N GLY A 208 -23.98 2.17 5.77
CA GLY A 208 -25.12 2.76 6.46
C GLY A 208 -25.39 4.22 6.04
N THR A 209 -26.63 4.68 6.19
CA THR A 209 -27.03 6.07 5.88
C THR A 209 -26.31 7.09 6.77
N ASN A 210 -25.94 6.69 7.98
CA ASN A 210 -25.18 7.49 8.93
C ASN A 210 -23.68 7.16 8.95
N GLY A 211 -23.16 6.39 7.97
CA GLY A 211 -21.74 6.00 7.89
C GLY A 211 -21.21 5.17 9.05
N GLY A 212 -22.08 4.66 9.93
CA GLY A 212 -21.74 3.86 11.10
C GLY A 212 -21.29 2.43 10.80
N GLY A 213 -21.28 2.04 9.52
CA GLY A 213 -20.93 0.69 9.10
C GLY A 213 -22.06 -0.31 9.37
N MET A 214 -21.70 -1.59 9.31
CA MET A 214 -22.59 -2.71 9.62
C MET A 214 -21.81 -3.70 10.48
N MET A 215 -22.27 -3.90 11.71
CA MET A 215 -21.73 -4.91 12.61
C MET A 215 -22.18 -6.31 12.19
N ARG A 216 -21.34 -7.33 12.41
CA ARG A 216 -21.79 -8.72 12.28
C ARG A 216 -22.85 -9.05 13.35
N PRO A 217 -23.74 -10.04 13.11
CA PRO A 217 -24.77 -10.42 14.08
C PRO A 217 -24.27 -10.86 15.46
N ASP A 218 -23.03 -11.35 15.53
CA ASP A 218 -22.35 -11.79 16.75
C ASP A 218 -21.67 -10.65 17.54
N ASP A 219 -21.76 -9.40 17.06
CA ASP A 219 -21.11 -8.19 17.62
C ASP A 219 -19.58 -8.32 17.77
N ALA A 220 -18.96 -9.30 17.10
CA ALA A 220 -17.53 -9.57 17.23
C ALA A 220 -16.67 -8.60 16.42
N GLU A 221 -17.13 -8.21 15.24
CA GLU A 221 -16.42 -7.32 14.33
C GLU A 221 -17.36 -6.70 13.27
N PHE A 222 -16.92 -5.61 12.63
CA PHE A 222 -17.67 -4.99 11.54
C PHE A 222 -17.59 -5.81 10.25
N LEU A 223 -18.75 -6.11 9.65
CA LEU A 223 -18.86 -6.60 8.27
C LEU A 223 -18.49 -5.48 7.28
N TYR A 224 -19.05 -4.28 7.49
CA TYR A 224 -18.65 -3.07 6.78
C TYR A 224 -18.18 -2.03 7.80
N PRO A 225 -16.97 -1.47 7.66
CA PRO A 225 -16.40 -0.60 8.68
C PRO A 225 -17.15 0.74 8.78
N PRO A 226 -17.21 1.34 9.98
CA PRO A 226 -17.67 2.71 10.17
C PRO A 226 -16.71 3.69 9.48
N LEU A 227 -17.25 4.52 8.61
CA LEU A 227 -16.49 5.56 7.93
C LEU A 227 -16.26 6.79 8.81
N TRP A 228 -17.16 7.03 9.77
CA TRP A 228 -17.08 8.08 10.78
C TRP A 228 -17.84 7.66 12.06
N GLY A 229 -17.96 8.56 13.03
CA GLY A 229 -18.54 8.27 14.34
C GLY A 229 -17.53 7.68 15.32
N ALA A 230 -17.98 7.41 16.56
CA ALA A 230 -17.12 7.05 17.68
C ALA A 230 -16.28 5.76 17.47
N LYS A 231 -16.78 4.82 16.66
CA LYS A 231 -16.11 3.55 16.36
C LYS A 231 -15.18 3.61 15.13
N SER A 232 -15.04 4.77 14.48
CA SER A 232 -14.17 4.94 13.30
C SER A 232 -12.74 5.35 13.66
N TYR A 233 -11.90 5.52 12.65
CA TYR A 233 -10.53 6.02 12.78
C TYR A 233 -10.52 7.47 13.27
N ASN A 234 -9.49 7.83 14.03
CA ASN A 234 -9.34 9.18 14.58
C ASN A 234 -8.66 10.15 13.60
N THR A 235 -8.63 11.43 13.97
CA THR A 235 -8.02 12.51 13.18
C THR A 235 -6.53 12.36 12.92
N GLY A 236 -5.81 11.49 13.66
CA GLY A 236 -4.39 11.19 13.44
C GLY A 236 -4.14 10.12 12.36
N ALA A 237 -5.18 9.45 11.88
CA ALA A 237 -5.06 8.36 10.91
C ALA A 237 -4.55 8.85 9.55
N GLY A 238 -3.79 7.99 8.86
CA GLY A 238 -3.23 8.33 7.54
C GLY A 238 -4.30 8.63 6.48
N ILE A 239 -5.46 7.98 6.58
CA ILE A 239 -6.61 8.15 5.70
C ILE A 239 -7.45 9.40 6.03
N TYR A 240 -7.19 10.07 7.16
CA TYR A 240 -7.81 11.38 7.44
C TYR A 240 -7.24 12.49 6.53
N ARG A 241 -6.10 12.24 5.89
CA ARG A 241 -5.57 13.10 4.81
C ARG A 241 -6.34 12.86 3.51
N LEU A 242 -6.83 13.94 2.92
CA LEU A 242 -7.80 13.86 1.83
C LEU A 242 -7.25 13.16 0.59
N SER A 243 -6.00 13.43 0.20
CA SER A 243 -5.38 12.79 -0.97
C SER A 243 -5.27 11.27 -0.82
N ARG A 244 -4.94 10.82 0.39
CA ARG A 244 -4.79 9.39 0.70
C ARG A 244 -6.12 8.67 0.64
N PHE A 245 -7.17 9.32 1.12
CA PHE A 245 -8.49 8.72 1.08
C PHE A 245 -9.10 8.72 -0.31
N ALA A 246 -8.98 9.82 -1.05
CA ALA A 246 -9.45 9.90 -2.44
C ALA A 246 -8.78 8.82 -3.31
N GLY A 247 -7.46 8.66 -3.19
CA GLY A 247 -6.73 7.58 -3.88
C GLY A 247 -7.19 6.18 -3.45
N TYR A 248 -7.50 5.97 -2.16
CA TYR A 248 -7.99 4.68 -1.69
C TYR A 248 -9.36 4.38 -2.30
N VAL A 249 -10.28 5.34 -2.22
CA VAL A 249 -11.65 5.22 -2.71
C VAL A 249 -11.68 4.97 -4.21
N LYS A 250 -10.93 5.73 -5.01
CA LYS A 250 -10.86 5.58 -6.47
C LYS A 250 -10.56 4.16 -6.93
N TYR A 251 -9.62 3.49 -6.26
CA TYR A 251 -9.09 2.20 -6.69
C TYR A 251 -9.68 0.99 -5.96
N ASN A 252 -10.51 1.20 -4.94
CA ASN A 252 -10.99 0.13 -4.07
C ASN A 252 -12.47 0.20 -3.70
N MET A 253 -13.16 1.29 -4.05
CA MET A 253 -14.57 1.49 -3.76
C MET A 253 -15.32 1.98 -5.00
N PRO A 254 -16.63 1.69 -5.14
CA PRO A 254 -17.43 0.76 -4.34
C PRO A 254 -17.01 -0.72 -4.48
N PHE A 255 -17.75 -1.64 -3.85
CA PHE A 255 -17.51 -3.08 -4.00
C PHE A 255 -17.42 -3.48 -5.48
N GLY A 256 -16.45 -4.34 -5.81
CA GLY A 256 -16.14 -4.73 -7.19
C GLY A 256 -15.13 -3.82 -7.91
N THR A 257 -14.76 -2.66 -7.33
CA THR A 257 -13.70 -1.79 -7.87
C THR A 257 -12.32 -2.41 -7.67
N ASN A 258 -11.48 -2.32 -8.70
CA ASN A 258 -10.04 -2.57 -8.64
C ASN A 258 -9.32 -1.70 -9.67
N TYR A 259 -7.99 -1.80 -9.78
CA TYR A 259 -7.21 -0.94 -10.68
C TYR A 259 -7.46 -1.16 -12.18
N SER A 260 -8.09 -2.27 -12.56
CA SER A 260 -8.54 -2.57 -13.92
C SER A 260 -10.04 -2.28 -14.12
N ASN A 261 -10.80 -2.02 -13.05
CA ASN A 261 -12.23 -1.72 -13.08
C ASN A 261 -12.56 -0.59 -12.11
N ILE A 262 -12.35 0.64 -12.56
CA ILE A 262 -12.59 1.86 -11.79
C ILE A 262 -14.03 2.33 -12.00
N GLN A 263 -14.74 2.65 -10.92
CA GLN A 263 -16.15 3.06 -10.98
C GLN A 263 -16.41 4.54 -10.66
N LEU A 264 -15.43 5.23 -10.07
CA LEU A 264 -15.55 6.64 -9.70
C LEU A 264 -14.67 7.49 -10.61
N SER A 265 -15.11 8.71 -10.95
CA SER A 265 -14.22 9.73 -11.50
C SER A 265 -13.21 10.21 -10.43
N ASP A 266 -12.20 10.99 -10.82
CA ASP A 266 -11.27 11.56 -9.84
C ASP A 266 -11.99 12.56 -8.94
N GLU A 267 -12.84 13.41 -9.52
CA GLU A 267 -13.68 14.37 -8.80
C GLU A 267 -14.60 13.68 -7.80
N GLU A 268 -15.31 12.62 -8.22
CA GLU A 268 -16.18 11.86 -7.32
C GLU A 268 -15.40 11.27 -6.14
N ALA A 269 -14.19 10.75 -6.38
CA ALA A 269 -13.34 10.18 -5.34
C ALA A 269 -12.84 11.24 -4.34
N TRP A 270 -12.44 12.41 -4.83
CA TRP A 270 -12.07 13.56 -3.99
C TRP A 270 -13.24 14.10 -3.18
N ASP A 271 -14.39 14.29 -3.82
CA ASP A 271 -15.58 14.88 -3.22
C ASP A 271 -16.17 13.96 -2.14
N VAL A 272 -16.29 12.64 -2.41
CA VAL A 272 -16.78 11.69 -1.40
C VAL A 272 -15.80 11.54 -0.24
N ALA A 273 -14.49 11.57 -0.49
CA ALA A 273 -13.49 11.56 0.58
C ALA A 273 -13.62 12.82 1.46
N ALA A 274 -13.91 13.98 0.86
CA ALA A 274 -14.11 15.24 1.59
C ALA A 274 -15.38 15.18 2.44
N PHE A 275 -16.48 14.65 1.90
CA PHE A 275 -17.70 14.43 2.65
C PHE A 275 -17.49 13.50 3.85
N VAL A 276 -16.80 12.38 3.67
CA VAL A 276 -16.57 11.42 4.76
C VAL A 276 -15.62 12.01 5.83
N ASN A 277 -14.57 12.71 5.44
CA ASN A 277 -13.63 13.34 6.39
C ASN A 277 -14.17 14.63 7.02
N SER A 278 -15.30 15.16 6.54
CA SER A 278 -16.02 16.26 7.21
C SER A 278 -16.94 15.79 8.34
N GLN A 279 -17.23 14.49 8.42
CA GLN A 279 -18.10 13.93 9.45
C GLN A 279 -17.42 13.81 10.83
N PRO A 280 -18.19 13.86 11.94
CA PRO A 280 -17.66 13.71 13.30
C PRO A 280 -16.97 12.36 13.52
N ARG A 281 -15.83 12.37 14.21
CA ARG A 281 -15.02 11.18 14.56
C ARG A 281 -14.14 11.49 15.78
N PRO A 282 -13.49 10.49 16.40
CA PRO A 282 -12.59 10.74 17.52
C PRO A 282 -11.46 11.70 17.14
N VAL A 283 -11.22 12.69 18.00
CA VAL A 283 -10.09 13.63 17.87
C VAL A 283 -9.00 13.18 18.82
N LYS A 284 -7.78 13.00 18.30
CA LYS A 284 -6.61 12.63 19.11
C LYS A 284 -5.42 13.48 18.70
N ALA A 285 -4.83 14.17 19.67
CA ALA A 285 -3.68 15.03 19.46
C ALA A 285 -2.38 14.23 19.51
N PHE A 286 -1.44 14.60 18.64
CA PHE A 286 -0.09 14.02 18.61
C PHE A 286 0.91 15.19 18.55
N PRO A 287 1.23 15.84 19.68
CA PRO A 287 2.06 17.05 19.70
C PRO A 287 3.47 16.87 19.14
N ALA A 288 4.00 15.64 19.21
CA ALA A 288 5.30 15.28 18.65
C ALA A 288 5.27 15.01 17.13
N ASP A 289 4.09 15.01 16.50
CA ASP A 289 4.00 14.84 15.04
C ASP A 289 4.50 16.11 14.33
N TRP A 290 5.25 15.90 13.25
CA TRP A 290 5.81 16.92 12.36
C TRP A 290 6.75 17.88 13.09
N PRO A 291 7.86 17.38 13.69
CA PRO A 291 8.86 18.22 14.34
C PRO A 291 9.43 19.27 13.37
N ASP A 292 9.55 18.94 12.09
CA ASP A 292 9.68 19.91 11.01
C ASP A 292 8.31 20.23 10.42
N ILE A 293 7.75 21.41 10.76
CA ILE A 293 6.46 21.89 10.26
C ILE A 293 6.47 22.01 8.72
N GLY A 294 7.61 22.32 8.10
CA GLY A 294 7.75 22.43 6.65
C GLY A 294 7.62 21.09 5.92
N SER A 295 7.76 19.98 6.64
CA SER A 295 7.62 18.63 6.09
C SER A 295 6.17 18.12 6.03
N LYS A 296 5.21 18.91 6.56
CA LYS A 296 3.79 18.58 6.50
C LYS A 296 3.32 18.48 5.04
N PRO A 297 2.60 17.39 4.67
CA PRO A 297 1.97 17.28 3.37
C PRO A 297 1.01 18.45 3.09
N PRO A 298 0.82 18.85 1.82
CA PRO A 298 -0.11 19.93 1.44
C PRO A 298 -1.54 19.71 1.97
N ASP A 299 -1.95 18.45 2.09
CA ASP A 299 -3.27 18.02 2.53
C ASP A 299 -3.35 17.64 4.02
N HIS A 300 -2.38 18.06 4.83
CA HIS A 300 -2.45 17.91 6.27
C HIS A 300 -3.37 19.00 6.86
N PRO A 301 -4.52 18.63 7.45
CA PRO A 301 -5.58 19.61 7.74
C PRO A 301 -5.37 20.40 9.04
N PHE A 302 -4.21 20.28 9.69
CA PHE A 302 -3.95 20.88 11.00
C PHE A 302 -2.70 21.76 11.01
N GLY A 303 -2.89 22.99 11.50
CA GLY A 303 -1.80 23.92 11.73
C GLY A 303 -0.85 23.48 12.86
N PRO A 304 0.20 24.26 13.15
CA PRO A 304 0.65 25.42 12.37
C PRO A 304 1.11 25.02 10.96
N PHE A 305 1.10 25.98 10.03
CA PHE A 305 1.63 25.84 8.68
C PHE A 305 2.81 26.80 8.50
N THR A 306 3.70 26.48 7.56
CA THR A 306 4.78 27.41 7.21
C THR A 306 4.32 28.48 6.22
N ASP A 307 3.21 28.26 5.53
CA ASP A 307 2.61 29.17 4.54
C ASP A 307 1.42 29.96 5.11
N THR A 308 0.79 30.76 4.26
CA THR A 308 -0.33 31.64 4.63
C THR A 308 -1.68 31.10 4.13
N PHE A 309 -1.73 29.88 3.61
CA PHE A 309 -2.98 29.33 3.11
C PHE A 309 -3.91 28.98 4.28
N PRO A 310 -5.23 29.18 4.13
CA PRO A 310 -6.17 28.91 5.20
C PRO A 310 -6.28 27.41 5.48
N VAL A 311 -6.62 27.04 6.72
CA VAL A 311 -6.87 25.64 7.15
C VAL A 311 -7.87 24.93 6.22
N SER A 312 -8.89 25.65 5.75
CA SER A 312 -9.89 25.10 4.81
C SER A 312 -9.25 24.63 3.50
N GLN A 313 -8.24 25.33 2.99
CA GLN A 313 -7.54 24.95 1.77
C GLN A 313 -6.59 23.76 2.01
N HIS A 314 -5.93 23.68 3.17
CA HIS A 314 -5.19 22.46 3.57
C HIS A 314 -6.10 21.25 3.79
N LYS A 315 -7.37 21.47 4.13
CA LYS A 315 -8.34 20.41 4.36
C LYS A 315 -9.00 19.91 3.07
N TYR A 316 -9.38 20.82 2.17
CA TYR A 316 -10.21 20.50 1.01
C TYR A 316 -9.57 20.85 -0.35
N GLY A 317 -8.46 21.57 -0.36
CA GLY A 317 -7.84 22.09 -1.57
C GLY A 317 -8.44 23.43 -2.03
N PRO A 318 -8.06 23.92 -3.22
CA PRO A 318 -7.14 23.29 -4.17
C PRO A 318 -5.71 23.19 -3.61
N PHE A 319 -5.06 22.04 -3.82
CA PHE A 319 -3.74 21.74 -3.24
C PHE A 319 -2.55 22.22 -4.08
N ASN A 320 -2.74 22.40 -5.40
CA ASN A 320 -1.66 22.83 -6.30
C ASN A 320 -0.97 24.13 -5.84
N PRO A 321 -1.68 25.20 -5.41
CA PRO A 321 -1.02 26.40 -4.90
C PRO A 321 -0.11 26.16 -3.69
N ILE A 322 -0.53 25.26 -2.77
CA ILE A 322 0.25 24.88 -1.58
C ILE A 322 1.53 24.14 -2.01
N VAL A 323 1.39 23.17 -2.91
CA VAL A 323 2.52 22.39 -3.46
C VAL A 323 3.57 23.30 -4.08
N LEU A 324 3.15 24.26 -4.92
CA LEU A 324 4.05 25.21 -5.57
C LEU A 324 4.79 26.09 -4.54
N ALA A 325 4.09 26.56 -3.50
CA ALA A 325 4.71 27.34 -2.44
C ALA A 325 5.75 26.54 -1.63
N HIS A 326 5.48 25.25 -1.36
CA HIS A 326 6.42 24.36 -0.66
C HIS A 326 7.67 24.06 -1.51
N GLN A 327 7.49 23.82 -2.81
CA GLN A 327 8.61 23.59 -3.74
C GLN A 327 9.50 24.82 -3.89
N GLY A 328 8.90 26.03 -3.97
CA GLY A 328 9.64 27.28 -4.02
C GLY A 328 10.58 27.45 -2.82
N ARG A 329 10.15 27.05 -1.63
CA ARG A 329 10.96 27.15 -0.39
C ARG A 329 12.10 26.14 -0.31
N SER A 330 11.91 24.94 -0.87
CA SER A 330 12.96 23.91 -0.91
C SER A 330 14.12 24.28 -1.84
N ARG A 331 13.96 25.24 -2.75
CA ARG A 331 15.03 25.69 -3.66
C ARG A 331 15.97 26.73 -3.04
N PHE A 332 15.65 27.25 -1.85
CA PHE A 332 16.42 28.28 -1.16
C PHE A 332 17.01 27.81 0.18
N LYS A 333 16.93 26.51 0.48
CA LYS A 333 17.60 25.86 1.60
C LYS A 333 18.66 24.91 1.07
#